data_AF-A0A3S1GLA5-F1
#
_entry.id   AF-A0A3S1GLA5-F1
#
_cell.length_a   1.000
_cell.length_b   1.000
_cell.length_c   1.000
_cell.angle_alpha   90.00
_cell.angle_beta   90.00
_cell.angle_gamma   90.00
#
_symmetry.space_group_name_H-M   'P 1'
#
loop_
_entity.id
_entity.type
_entity.pdbx_description
1 polymer ?
#
loop_
_entity_poly.entity_id
_entity_poly.type
_entity_poly.pdbx_seq_one_letter_code
_entity_poly.pdbx_strand_id
1 'polypeptide(L)'
;PLHRRRGQCFVPADILAAAGPAPEEFVKGEGGAAAERAVAAMIALAREHLNAFEKAAPVLPVSLRPAFLPLALTRAYLDKMEKAGSSVLCRTVALSILRRHWLLLRHAMRGWTPL
;
A
#
# COMPACT_ATOMS: atom_id res chain seq x y z
N PRO A 1 6.76 6.30 -8.41
CA PRO A 1 7.04 7.16 -9.58
C PRO A 1 6.80 8.68 -9.41
N LEU A 2 5.57 9.14 -9.16
CA LEU A 2 5.23 10.58 -9.24
C LEU A 2 6.00 11.46 -8.23
N HIS A 3 6.05 11.07 -6.96
CA HIS A 3 6.76 11.83 -5.91
C HIS A 3 8.28 11.90 -6.17
N ARG A 4 8.89 10.76 -6.53
CA ARG A 4 10.31 10.69 -6.86
C ARG A 4 10.70 11.56 -8.06
N ARG A 5 9.86 11.61 -9.10
CA ARG A 5 10.06 12.52 -10.26
C ARG A 5 10.03 14.00 -9.87
N ARG A 6 9.40 14.34 -8.74
CA ARG A 6 9.38 15.69 -8.15
C ARG A 6 10.47 15.92 -7.12
N GLY A 7 11.42 14.99 -6.98
CA GLY A 7 12.47 15.06 -5.95
C GLY A 7 11.98 14.77 -4.53
N GLN A 8 10.76 14.25 -4.36
CA GLN A 8 10.15 14.00 -3.05
C GLN A 8 10.34 12.56 -2.60
N CYS A 9 10.78 12.36 -1.36
CA CYS A 9 10.84 11.07 -0.68
C CYS A 9 9.93 11.08 0.55
N PHE A 10 8.93 10.19 0.55
CA PHE A 10 8.04 9.98 1.69
C PHE A 10 8.27 8.62 2.36
N VAL A 11 9.36 7.95 2.03
CA VAL A 11 9.76 6.72 2.74
C VAL A 11 10.38 7.15 4.07
N PRO A 12 9.94 6.58 5.20
CA PRO A 12 10.55 6.83 6.51
C PRO A 12 12.07 6.58 6.52
N ALA A 13 12.80 7.43 7.25
CA ALA A 13 14.27 7.44 7.24
C ALA A 13 14.88 6.17 7.84
N ASP A 14 14.22 5.58 8.85
CA ASP A 14 14.55 4.30 9.46
C ASP A 14 14.42 3.13 8.48
N ILE A 15 13.37 3.12 7.65
CA ILE A 15 13.19 2.11 6.59
C ILE A 15 14.29 2.24 5.53
N LEU A 16 14.64 3.46 5.13
CA LEU A 16 15.73 3.70 4.18
C LEU A 16 17.09 3.27 4.76
N ALA A 17 17.38 3.63 6.00
CA ALA A 17 18.62 3.24 6.67
C ALA A 17 18.75 1.71 6.77
N ALA A 18 17.66 1.00 7.11
CA ALA A 18 17.65 -0.47 7.17
C ALA A 18 17.74 -1.14 5.79
N ALA A 19 17.17 -0.51 4.75
CA ALA A 19 17.22 -1.02 3.38
C ALA A 19 18.57 -0.75 2.69
N GLY A 20 19.39 0.16 3.23
CA GLY A 20 20.75 0.45 2.80
C GLY A 20 21.00 1.73 1.97
N PRO A 21 20.07 2.33 1.19
CA PRO A 21 20.39 3.52 0.43
C PRO A 21 20.15 4.81 1.22
N ALA A 22 20.96 5.84 0.96
CA ALA A 22 20.65 7.19 1.38
C ALA A 22 19.37 7.70 0.68
N PRO A 23 18.57 8.59 1.31
CA PRO A 23 17.34 9.12 0.72
C PRO A 23 17.54 9.74 -0.67
N GLU A 24 18.65 10.44 -0.92
CA GLU A 24 18.96 11.01 -2.24
C GLU A 24 19.20 9.93 -3.30
N GLU A 25 19.83 8.83 -2.90
CA GLU A 25 20.12 7.67 -3.74
C GLU A 25 18.84 6.91 -4.09
N PHE A 26 17.93 6.81 -3.11
CA PHE A 26 16.59 6.27 -3.35
C PHE A 26 15.79 7.16 -4.29
N VAL A 27 15.91 8.49 -4.26
CA VAL A 27 15.17 9.38 -5.17
C VAL A 27 15.76 9.35 -6.58
N LYS A 28 17.10 9.44 -6.71
CA LYS A 28 17.81 9.55 -8.00
C LYS A 28 18.02 8.22 -8.72
N GLY A 29 18.20 7.11 -8.01
CA GLY A 29 18.60 5.83 -8.60
C GLY A 29 17.49 5.11 -9.37
N GLU A 30 17.82 4.32 -10.38
CA GLU A 30 16.81 3.69 -11.27
C GLU A 30 16.09 2.44 -10.70
N GLY A 31 16.22 2.18 -9.40
CA GLY A 31 15.52 1.06 -8.74
C GLY A 31 16.37 -0.19 -8.51
N GLY A 32 17.59 -0.04 -7.98
CA GLY A 32 18.43 -1.18 -7.58
C GLY A 32 17.92 -1.92 -6.32
N ALA A 33 18.61 -3.00 -5.94
CA ALA A 33 18.25 -3.91 -4.84
C ALA A 33 17.87 -3.20 -3.51
N ALA A 34 18.52 -2.09 -3.20
CA ALA A 34 18.24 -1.27 -2.03
C ALA A 34 16.85 -0.62 -2.07
N ALA A 35 16.43 -0.14 -3.25
CA ALA A 35 15.11 0.43 -3.46
C ALA A 35 14.01 -0.65 -3.47
N GLU A 36 14.32 -1.86 -3.95
CA GLU A 36 13.40 -3.00 -3.86
C GLU A 36 13.13 -3.39 -2.40
N ARG A 37 14.18 -3.45 -1.57
CA ARG A 37 14.05 -3.68 -0.13
C ARG A 37 13.23 -2.61 0.57
N ALA A 38 13.43 -1.34 0.24
CA ALA A 38 12.62 -0.25 0.78
C ALA A 38 11.13 -0.37 0.38
N VAL A 39 10.84 -0.74 -0.88
CA VAL A 39 9.46 -1.00 -1.34
C VAL A 39 8.84 -2.18 -0.58
N ALA A 40 9.59 -3.28 -0.43
CA ALA A 40 9.14 -4.46 0.31
C ALA A 40 8.84 -4.12 1.78
N ALA A 41 9.71 -3.36 2.44
CA ALA A 41 9.51 -2.89 3.81
C ALA A 41 8.26 -2.01 3.94
N MET A 42 8.03 -1.07 3.01
CA MET A 42 6.82 -0.25 2.99
C MET A 42 5.55 -1.08 2.77
N ILE A 43 5.58 -2.09 1.89
CA ILE A 43 4.46 -3.01 1.67
C ILE A 43 4.20 -3.82 2.95
N ALA A 44 5.24 -4.32 3.60
CA ALA A 44 5.11 -5.08 4.85
C ALA A 44 4.48 -4.23 5.96
N LEU A 45 4.96 -3.00 6.15
CA LEU A 45 4.38 -2.05 7.12
C LEU A 45 2.90 -1.77 6.82
N ALA A 46 2.55 -1.53 5.56
CA ALA A 46 1.16 -1.32 5.16
C ALA A 46 0.28 -2.55 5.43
N ARG A 47 0.81 -3.77 5.21
CA ARG A 47 0.10 -5.02 5.53
C ARG A 47 -0.11 -5.20 7.03
N GLU A 48 0.88 -4.84 7.85
CA GLU A 48 0.75 -4.90 9.31
C GLU A 48 -0.42 -4.04 9.80
N HIS A 49 -0.47 -2.77 9.37
CA HIS A 49 -1.57 -1.87 9.71
C HIS A 49 -2.92 -2.33 9.18
N LEU A 50 -2.97 -2.86 7.95
CA LEU A 50 -4.20 -3.41 7.37
C LEU A 50 -4.69 -4.62 8.18
N ASN A 51 -3.80 -5.54 8.55
CA ASN A 51 -4.15 -6.70 9.37
C ASN A 51 -4.63 -6.27 10.76
N ALA A 52 -4.01 -5.25 11.36
CA ALA A 52 -4.47 -4.68 12.64
C ALA A 52 -5.90 -4.11 12.51
N PHE A 53 -6.18 -3.37 11.44
CA PHE A 53 -7.52 -2.88 11.15
C PHE A 53 -8.52 -4.03 10.96
N GLU A 54 -8.22 -5.02 10.13
CA GLU A 54 -9.12 -6.14 9.85
C GLU A 54 -9.46 -6.96 11.10
N LYS A 55 -8.52 -7.08 12.06
CA LYS A 55 -8.78 -7.70 13.38
C LYS A 55 -9.73 -6.88 14.25
N ALA A 56 -9.67 -5.55 14.17
CA ALA A 56 -10.53 -4.63 14.93
C ALA A 56 -11.86 -4.32 14.23
N ALA A 57 -11.96 -4.55 12.93
CA ALA A 57 -13.13 -4.18 12.13
C ALA A 57 -14.46 -4.84 12.55
N PRO A 58 -14.50 -6.08 13.10
CA PRO A 58 -15.75 -6.69 13.56
C PRO A 58 -16.46 -5.92 14.67
N VAL A 59 -15.70 -5.25 15.55
CA VAL A 59 -16.27 -4.46 16.67
C VAL A 59 -16.65 -3.04 16.26
N LEU A 60 -16.44 -2.66 14.98
CA LEU A 60 -16.74 -1.32 14.50
C LEU A 60 -18.27 -1.07 14.46
N PRO A 61 -18.76 0.02 15.08
CA PRO A 61 -20.15 0.45 14.96
C PRO A 61 -20.59 0.56 13.50
N VAL A 62 -21.81 0.13 13.20
CA VAL A 62 -22.33 0.11 11.82
C VAL A 62 -22.27 1.50 11.17
N SER A 63 -22.53 2.56 11.96
CA SER A 63 -22.47 3.95 11.51
C SER A 63 -21.07 4.40 11.05
N LEU A 64 -20.00 3.79 11.58
CA LEU A 64 -18.62 4.14 11.24
C LEU A 64 -18.06 3.31 10.07
N ARG A 65 -18.68 2.19 9.71
CA ARG A 65 -18.21 1.31 8.63
C ARG A 65 -18.00 2.02 7.28
N PRO A 66 -18.85 2.97 6.84
CA PRO A 66 -18.66 3.69 5.59
C PRO A 66 -17.42 4.58 5.56
N ALA A 67 -17.00 5.13 6.71
CA ALA A 67 -15.83 6.00 6.80
C ALA A 67 -14.52 5.27 6.41
N PHE A 68 -14.49 3.95 6.60
CA PHE A 68 -13.34 3.12 6.27
C PHE A 68 -13.43 2.50 4.88
N LEU A 69 -14.51 2.71 4.12
CA LEU A 69 -14.73 2.11 2.80
C LEU A 69 -13.55 2.26 1.82
N PRO A 70 -12.78 3.37 1.81
CA PRO A 70 -11.57 3.48 0.98
C PRO A 70 -10.54 2.36 1.23
N LEU A 71 -10.49 1.75 2.42
CA LEU A 71 -9.58 0.66 2.74
C LEU A 71 -9.89 -0.65 2.00
N ALA A 72 -11.09 -0.80 1.43
CA ALA A 72 -11.53 -2.01 0.73
C ALA A 72 -10.65 -2.34 -0.47
N LEU A 73 -9.95 -1.33 -1.01
CA LEU A 73 -9.06 -1.48 -2.16
C LEU A 73 -7.63 -1.81 -1.74
N THR A 74 -7.23 -1.48 -0.51
CA THR A 74 -5.83 -1.50 -0.05
C THR A 74 -5.20 -2.88 -0.21
N ARG A 75 -5.86 -3.95 0.26
CA ARG A 75 -5.39 -5.33 0.12
C ARG A 75 -5.06 -5.68 -1.35
N ALA A 76 -5.98 -5.38 -2.26
CA ALA A 76 -5.83 -5.69 -3.68
C ALA A 76 -4.72 -4.87 -4.35
N TYR A 77 -4.49 -3.62 -3.91
CA TYR A 77 -3.35 -2.83 -4.36
C TYR A 77 -2.03 -3.38 -3.82
N LEU A 78 -1.96 -3.72 -2.54
CA LEU A 78 -0.77 -4.32 -1.92
C LEU A 78 -0.39 -5.64 -2.60
N ASP A 79 -1.35 -6.53 -2.84
CA ASP A 79 -1.11 -7.80 -3.55
C ASP A 79 -0.54 -7.57 -4.96
N LYS A 80 -1.00 -6.52 -5.64
CA LYS A 80 -0.53 -6.20 -7.00
C LYS A 80 0.82 -5.48 -6.98
N MET A 81 1.09 -4.67 -5.98
CA MET A 81 2.38 -4.01 -5.76
C MET A 81 3.46 -5.03 -5.40
N GLU A 82 3.15 -5.99 -4.55
CA GLU A 82 4.08 -7.07 -4.17
C GLU A 82 4.48 -7.92 -5.37
N LYS A 83 3.49 -8.32 -6.20
CA LYS A 83 3.76 -9.02 -7.47
C LYS A 83 4.56 -8.19 -8.48
N ALA A 84 4.46 -6.87 -8.41
CA ALA A 84 5.16 -5.97 -9.31
C ALA A 84 6.59 -5.64 -8.82
N GLY A 85 6.90 -5.86 -7.55
CA GLY A 85 8.23 -5.62 -6.97
C GLY A 85 8.75 -4.20 -7.23
N SER A 86 9.99 -4.10 -7.69
CA SER A 86 10.66 -2.82 -8.00
C SER A 86 10.05 -2.03 -9.14
N SER A 87 9.30 -2.68 -10.03
CA SER A 87 8.62 -1.98 -11.12
C SER A 87 7.59 -0.95 -10.63
N VAL A 88 7.14 -1.04 -9.37
CA VAL A 88 6.26 -0.05 -8.70
C VAL A 88 6.95 1.33 -8.58
N LEU A 89 8.28 1.36 -8.54
CA LEU A 89 9.04 2.61 -8.51
C LEU A 89 8.86 3.38 -9.83
N CYS A 90 8.81 2.66 -10.94
CA CYS A 90 8.74 3.22 -12.30
C CYS A 90 7.29 3.30 -12.83
N ARG A 91 6.40 2.43 -12.37
CA ARG A 91 5.02 2.30 -12.87
C ARG A 91 3.99 2.41 -11.76
N THR A 92 2.95 3.19 -12.01
CA THR A 92 1.78 3.23 -11.13
C THR A 92 0.98 1.94 -11.27
N VAL A 93 0.76 1.24 -10.15
CA VAL A 93 -0.14 0.09 -10.10
C VAL A 93 -1.59 0.58 -10.15
N ALA A 94 -2.40 0.01 -11.04
CA ALA A 94 -3.82 0.32 -11.16
C ALA A 94 -4.66 -0.96 -11.13
N LEU A 95 -5.76 -0.96 -10.37
CA LEU A 95 -6.78 -2.00 -10.43
C LEU A 95 -7.76 -1.71 -11.58
N SER A 96 -8.39 -2.74 -12.13
CA SER A 96 -9.46 -2.54 -13.10
C SER A 96 -10.64 -1.82 -12.45
N ILE A 97 -11.34 -0.99 -13.23
CA ILE A 97 -12.48 -0.20 -12.76
C ILE A 97 -13.56 -1.13 -12.17
N LEU A 98 -13.85 -2.25 -12.85
CA LEU A 98 -14.81 -3.25 -12.38
C LEU A 98 -14.41 -3.85 -11.03
N ARG A 99 -13.13 -4.24 -10.87
CA ARG A 99 -12.65 -4.81 -9.60
C ARG A 99 -12.73 -3.80 -8.46
N ARG A 100 -12.43 -2.52 -8.73
CA ARG A 100 -12.56 -1.45 -7.72
C ARG A 100 -13.99 -1.30 -7.24
N HIS A 101 -14.94 -1.12 -8.17
CA HIS A 101 -16.35 -0.95 -7.82
C HIS A 101 -16.92 -2.19 -7.14
N TRP A 102 -16.54 -3.39 -7.59
CA TRP A 102 -16.97 -4.63 -6.97
C TRP A 102 -16.47 -4.78 -5.51
N LEU A 103 -15.20 -4.45 -5.24
CA LEU A 103 -14.64 -4.48 -3.89
C LEU A 103 -15.35 -3.47 -2.97
N LEU A 104 -15.57 -2.25 -3.46
CA LEU A 104 -16.31 -1.22 -2.70
C LEU A 104 -17.74 -1.67 -2.41
N LEU A 105 -18.46 -2.16 -3.41
CA LEU A 105 -19.83 -2.66 -3.23
C LEU A 105 -19.89 -3.81 -2.23
N ARG A 106 -18.98 -4.78 -2.35
CA ARG A 106 -18.92 -5.94 -1.43
C ARG A 106 -18.77 -5.49 0.03
N HIS A 107 -17.85 -4.57 0.31
CA HIS A 107 -17.62 -4.07 1.67
C HIS A 107 -18.74 -3.13 2.16
N ALA A 108 -19.37 -2.36 1.27
CA ALA A 108 -20.54 -1.57 1.62
C ALA A 108 -21.74 -2.45 2.01
N MET A 109 -21.94 -3.57 1.31
CA MET A 109 -23.06 -4.49 1.58
C MET A 109 -22.82 -5.43 2.76
N ARG A 110 -21.62 -6.02 2.86
CA ARG A 110 -21.31 -7.05 3.87
C ARG A 110 -20.61 -6.50 5.11
N GLY A 111 -20.17 -5.24 5.07
CA GLY A 111 -19.29 -4.68 6.07
C GLY A 111 -17.89 -5.28 6.03
N TRP A 112 -17.22 -5.25 7.18
CA TRP A 112 -15.85 -5.73 7.37
C TRP A 112 -15.86 -7.07 8.10
N THR A 113 -16.31 -8.11 7.42
CA THR A 113 -16.18 -9.48 7.94
C THR A 113 -14.73 -9.96 7.78
N PRO A 114 -14.14 -10.60 8.80
CA PRO A 114 -12.84 -11.24 8.64
C PRO A 114 -12.92 -12.30 7.54
N LEU A 115 -11.89 -12.37 6.69
CA LEU A 115 -11.73 -13.39 5.66
C LEU A 115 -11.47 -14.76 6.29
#